data_AF-A0A428NMZ4-F1
#
_entry.id   AF-A0A428NMZ4-F1
#
_cell.length_a   1.000
_cell.length_b   1.000
_cell.length_c   1.000
_cell.angle_alpha   90.00
_cell.angle_beta   90.00
_cell.angle_gamma   90.00
#
_symmetry.space_group_name_H-M   'P 1'
#
loop_
_entity.id
_entity.type
_entity.pdbx_description
1 polymer ?
#
loop_
_entity_poly.entity_id
_entity_poly.type
_entity_poly.pdbx_seq_one_letter_code
_entity_poly.pdbx_strand_id
1 'polypeptide(L)'
;MLLLGYLLLLAGRAVARPVNEVSGTLITPVPFYDHMINPLTWFLAHNVPAFRDWKTAESMANNFIWQLNLTEKGSMVTGKLAISVGSCIGNILPIERVGFPGLCMQDGPNGVNLADLVSAFPSGLNAGASWNKKMIYQRGLVMGKEFRPKGIAVALGLSAGPLGRHALGGCNWEGFSVDPYLSGVAIEATIRGIQANGVQACAKHIVANKQETQNAA
;
A
#
# COMPACT_ATOMS: atom_id res chain seq x y z
N MET A 1 -10.33 5.42 17.48
CA MET A 1 -11.52 5.18 16.62
C MET A 1 -11.30 5.51 15.13
N LEU A 2 -10.36 6.39 14.75
CA LEU A 2 -10.00 6.66 13.35
C LEU A 2 -9.15 5.56 12.66
N LEU A 3 -8.48 4.69 13.42
CA LEU A 3 -7.65 3.58 12.87
C LEU A 3 -8.47 2.36 12.41
N LEU A 4 -9.61 2.05 13.04
CA LEU A 4 -10.44 0.90 12.63
C LEU A 4 -11.18 1.16 11.31
N GLY A 5 -11.68 2.38 11.11
CA GLY A 5 -12.31 2.78 9.85
C GLY A 5 -11.31 2.74 8.69
N TYR A 6 -10.07 3.17 8.90
CA TYR A 6 -9.05 3.15 7.84
C TYR A 6 -8.67 1.72 7.45
N LEU A 7 -8.47 0.80 8.41
CA LEU A 7 -8.07 -0.57 8.14
C LEU A 7 -9.16 -1.44 7.46
N LEU A 8 -10.43 -1.23 7.84
CA LEU A 8 -11.58 -1.93 7.24
C LEU A 8 -11.83 -1.50 5.79
N LEU A 9 -11.49 -0.26 5.43
CA LEU A 9 -11.52 0.26 4.07
C LEU A 9 -10.39 -0.24 3.16
N LEU A 10 -9.32 -0.84 3.71
CA LEU A 10 -8.20 -1.38 2.93
C LEU A 10 -8.50 -2.78 2.37
N ALA A 11 -9.32 -3.57 3.06
CA ALA A 11 -9.78 -4.87 2.58
C ALA A 11 -10.80 -4.75 1.43
N GLY A 12 -11.61 -3.68 1.39
CA GLY A 12 -12.58 -3.44 0.32
C GLY A 12 -11.96 -3.19 -1.07
N ARG A 13 -10.65 -2.86 -1.13
CA ARG A 13 -9.90 -2.74 -2.40
C ARG A 13 -9.30 -4.05 -2.89
N ALA A 14 -9.11 -5.02 -2.00
CA ALA A 14 -8.61 -6.36 -2.31
C ALA A 14 -9.72 -7.38 -2.62
N VAL A 15 -10.99 -7.07 -2.32
CA VAL A 15 -12.09 -8.04 -2.45
C VAL A 15 -13.03 -7.62 -3.58
N ALA A 16 -12.80 -8.11 -4.81
CA ALA A 16 -13.76 -7.95 -5.90
C ALA A 16 -13.79 -9.16 -6.84
N ARG A 17 -14.56 -10.20 -6.48
CA ARG A 17 -15.69 -10.71 -7.28
C ARG A 17 -16.50 -11.78 -6.51
N PRO A 18 -17.82 -11.87 -6.73
CA PRO A 18 -18.63 -13.03 -6.36
C PRO A 18 -18.28 -14.24 -7.23
N VAL A 19 -18.43 -15.44 -6.67
CA VAL A 19 -18.00 -16.75 -7.21
C VAL A 19 -18.67 -17.16 -8.54
N ASN A 20 -19.66 -16.41 -9.05
CA ASN A 20 -20.53 -16.87 -10.13
C ASN A 20 -20.48 -15.98 -11.38
N GLU A 21 -19.34 -15.91 -12.06
CA GLU A 21 -19.29 -15.53 -13.49
C GLU A 21 -17.95 -15.97 -14.11
N VAL A 22 -17.83 -17.27 -14.40
CA VAL A 22 -16.73 -17.82 -15.20
C VAL A 22 -17.22 -17.92 -16.65
N SER A 23 -16.95 -16.88 -17.43
CA SER A 23 -16.97 -16.95 -18.88
C SER A 23 -15.53 -16.95 -19.39
N GLY A 24 -15.01 -18.15 -19.65
CA GLY A 24 -14.03 -18.40 -20.71
C GLY A 24 -12.59 -17.98 -20.47
N THR A 25 -11.83 -18.74 -19.66
CA THR A 25 -10.51 -19.27 -20.05
C THR A 25 -10.12 -20.38 -19.07
N LEU A 26 -9.78 -21.56 -19.59
CA LEU A 26 -9.31 -22.71 -18.80
C LEU A 26 -7.99 -22.36 -18.11
N ILE A 27 -8.03 -22.16 -16.80
CA ILE A 27 -6.83 -22.18 -15.94
C ILE A 27 -6.97 -23.43 -15.08
N THR A 28 -6.04 -24.37 -15.27
CA THR A 28 -5.97 -25.62 -14.51
C THR A 28 -5.81 -25.33 -13.01
N PRO A 29 -6.41 -26.14 -12.10
CA PRO A 29 -6.26 -25.94 -10.66
C PRO A 29 -4.80 -26.16 -10.25
N VAL A 30 -4.12 -25.09 -9.85
CA VAL A 30 -2.74 -25.15 -9.34
C VAL A 30 -2.79 -25.54 -7.85
N PRO A 31 -1.94 -26.45 -7.35
CA PRO A 31 -1.98 -26.91 -5.97
C PRO A 31 -1.73 -25.80 -4.93
N PHE A 32 -2.41 -25.93 -3.78
CA PHE A 32 -2.48 -24.99 -2.65
C PHE A 32 -1.13 -24.45 -2.11
N TYR A 33 -0.02 -25.17 -2.30
CA TYR A 33 1.31 -24.75 -1.81
C TYR A 33 1.89 -23.54 -2.58
N ASP A 34 1.43 -23.30 -3.81
CA ASP A 34 1.94 -22.21 -4.67
C ASP A 34 1.39 -20.83 -4.27
N HIS A 35 0.28 -20.78 -3.54
CA HIS A 35 -0.36 -19.52 -3.10
C HIS A 35 0.35 -18.85 -1.92
N MET A 36 1.09 -19.60 -1.11
CA MET A 36 1.90 -19.05 -0.01
C MET A 36 3.23 -18.48 -0.49
N ILE A 37 3.74 -18.96 -1.63
CA ILE A 37 5.04 -18.56 -2.17
C ILE A 37 4.90 -17.42 -3.19
N ASN A 38 3.71 -17.27 -3.80
CA ASN A 38 3.58 -16.35 -4.92
C ASN A 38 2.28 -15.52 -4.97
N PRO A 39 2.22 -14.37 -4.25
CA PRO A 39 1.13 -13.40 -4.41
C PRO A 39 1.03 -12.82 -5.84
N LEU A 40 2.03 -13.00 -6.73
CA LEU A 40 1.99 -12.54 -8.12
C LEU A 40 0.76 -13.05 -8.88
N THR A 41 0.33 -14.30 -8.65
CA THR A 41 -0.73 -14.92 -9.46
C THR A 41 -2.09 -14.25 -9.25
N TRP A 42 -2.44 -13.93 -8.00
CA TRP A 42 -3.69 -13.22 -7.70
C TRP A 42 -3.65 -11.78 -8.21
N PHE A 43 -2.53 -11.07 -8.01
CA PHE A 43 -2.42 -9.67 -8.36
C PHE A 43 -2.25 -9.40 -9.87
N LEU A 44 -1.70 -10.34 -10.63
CA LEU A 44 -1.61 -10.28 -12.10
C LEU A 44 -2.88 -10.76 -12.81
N ALA A 45 -3.63 -11.71 -12.22
CA ALA A 45 -4.87 -12.24 -12.81
C ALA A 45 -6.07 -11.29 -12.74
N HIS A 46 -6.04 -10.27 -11.87
CA HIS A 46 -7.16 -9.35 -11.66
C HIS A 46 -6.87 -7.96 -12.24
N ASN A 47 -7.65 -7.56 -13.26
CA ASN A 47 -7.68 -6.18 -13.76
C ASN A 47 -8.00 -5.21 -12.62
N VAL A 48 -7.13 -4.23 -12.40
CA VAL A 48 -7.35 -3.18 -11.40
C VAL A 48 -8.52 -2.31 -11.88
N PRO A 49 -9.64 -2.26 -11.15
CA PRO A 49 -10.69 -1.31 -11.46
C PRO A 49 -10.15 0.11 -11.25
N ALA A 50 -10.50 1.04 -12.13
CA ALA A 50 -10.24 2.46 -11.92
C ALA A 50 -10.72 2.92 -10.53
N PHE A 51 -10.16 4.05 -10.03
CA PHE A 51 -10.55 4.66 -8.77
C PHE A 51 -12.06 4.57 -8.54
N ARG A 52 -12.46 3.77 -7.55
CA ARG A 52 -13.85 3.64 -7.11
C ARG A 52 -14.13 4.72 -6.09
N ASP A 53 -15.33 5.28 -6.13
CA ASP A 53 -15.77 6.18 -5.07
C ASP A 53 -15.78 5.46 -3.71
N TRP A 54 -15.67 6.24 -2.63
CA TRP A 54 -15.59 5.70 -1.28
C TRP A 54 -16.86 4.96 -0.85
N LYS A 55 -18.04 5.35 -1.37
CA LYS A 55 -19.31 4.72 -1.02
C LYS A 55 -19.37 3.28 -1.54
N THR A 56 -18.90 3.07 -2.76
CA THR A 56 -18.78 1.74 -3.37
C THR A 56 -17.77 0.89 -2.60
N ALA A 57 -16.59 1.44 -2.29
CA ALA A 57 -15.56 0.72 -1.53
C ALA A 57 -16.03 0.34 -0.12
N GLU A 58 -16.74 1.24 0.56
CA GLU A 58 -17.32 1.01 1.89
C GLU A 58 -18.38 -0.09 1.86
N SER A 59 -19.30 -0.06 0.87
CA SER A 59 -20.31 -1.11 0.71
C SER A 59 -19.68 -2.50 0.53
N MET A 60 -18.63 -2.60 -0.29
CA MET A 60 -17.89 -3.85 -0.50
C MET A 60 -17.16 -4.31 0.76
N ALA A 61 -16.49 -3.38 1.46
CA ALA A 61 -15.82 -3.67 2.72
C ALA A 61 -16.82 -4.21 3.74
N ASN A 62 -17.98 -3.55 3.91
CA ASN A 62 -19.03 -4.00 4.81
C ASN A 62 -19.52 -5.41 4.47
N ASN A 63 -19.80 -5.69 3.20
CA ASN A 63 -20.20 -7.02 2.75
C ASN A 63 -19.15 -8.11 3.05
N PHE A 64 -17.87 -7.77 2.97
CA PHE A 64 -16.78 -8.66 3.34
C PHE A 64 -16.69 -8.86 4.87
N ILE A 65 -16.70 -7.77 5.64
CA ILE A 65 -16.57 -7.79 7.11
C ILE A 65 -17.74 -8.52 7.77
N TRP A 66 -18.93 -8.45 7.19
CA TRP A 66 -20.11 -9.19 7.65
C TRP A 66 -19.94 -10.72 7.61
N GLN A 67 -19.06 -11.21 6.75
CA GLN A 67 -18.77 -12.64 6.67
C GLN A 67 -17.80 -13.10 7.75
N LEU A 68 -17.12 -12.19 8.45
CA LEU A 68 -16.03 -12.51 9.38
C LEU A 68 -16.50 -12.71 10.82
N ASN A 69 -15.90 -13.69 11.50
CA ASN A 69 -16.03 -13.85 12.95
C ASN A 69 -15.11 -12.85 13.71
N LEU A 70 -15.26 -12.79 15.04
CA LEU A 70 -14.51 -11.82 15.86
C LEU A 70 -12.99 -12.04 15.80
N THR A 71 -12.54 -13.30 15.80
CA THR A 71 -11.12 -13.65 15.72
C THR A 71 -10.52 -13.22 14.38
N GLU A 72 -11.23 -13.46 13.28
CA GLU A 72 -10.82 -13.05 11.93
C GLU A 72 -10.73 -11.52 11.83
N LYS A 73 -11.70 -10.79 12.40
CA LYS A 73 -11.65 -9.32 12.51
C LYS A 73 -10.43 -8.85 13.32
N GLY A 74 -10.13 -9.53 14.43
CA GLY A 74 -8.93 -9.29 15.24
C GLY A 74 -7.62 -9.50 14.47
N SER A 75 -7.55 -10.56 13.67
CA SER A 75 -6.42 -10.85 12.79
C SER A 75 -6.22 -9.76 11.73
N MET A 76 -7.29 -9.20 11.18
CA MET A 76 -7.19 -8.12 10.19
C MET A 76 -6.55 -6.85 10.73
N VAL A 77 -6.68 -6.60 12.04
CA VAL A 77 -6.11 -5.41 12.70
C VAL A 77 -4.78 -5.65 13.39
N THR A 78 -4.19 -6.84 13.21
CA THR A 78 -2.97 -7.25 13.89
C THR A 78 -1.91 -7.64 12.86
N GLY A 79 -0.83 -6.85 12.80
CA GLY A 79 0.33 -7.17 11.97
C GLY A 79 1.06 -8.42 12.47
N LYS A 80 1.58 -9.22 11.53
CA LYS A 80 2.53 -10.29 11.80
C LYS A 80 3.85 -10.01 11.09
N LEU A 81 4.96 -10.28 11.79
CA LEU A 81 6.31 -10.03 11.31
C LEU A 81 6.68 -10.97 10.15
N ALA A 82 7.48 -10.47 9.22
CA ALA A 82 7.91 -11.15 7.99
C ALA A 82 8.40 -12.60 8.21
N ILE A 83 9.22 -12.81 9.26
CA ILE A 83 9.88 -14.09 9.55
C ILE A 83 8.90 -15.26 9.72
N SER A 84 7.65 -15.00 10.13
CA SER A 84 6.69 -16.08 10.39
C SER A 84 5.72 -16.38 9.25
N VAL A 85 5.57 -15.50 8.24
CA VAL A 85 4.38 -15.53 7.35
C VAL A 85 4.52 -14.88 5.96
N GLY A 86 5.56 -14.10 5.64
CA GLY A 86 5.68 -13.50 4.29
C GLY A 86 6.88 -12.58 4.07
N SER A 87 7.20 -12.29 2.80
CA SER A 87 8.40 -11.50 2.41
C SER A 87 8.32 -9.99 2.66
N CYS A 88 7.17 -9.48 3.11
CA CYS A 88 6.94 -8.05 3.32
C CYS A 88 7.21 -7.63 4.77
N ILE A 89 7.67 -6.40 5.01
CA ILE A 89 8.01 -5.95 6.37
C ILE A 89 6.82 -5.93 7.33
N GLY A 90 5.60 -5.74 6.80
CA GLY A 90 4.35 -5.90 7.54
C GLY A 90 3.36 -6.77 6.78
N ASN A 91 2.66 -7.66 7.50
CA ASN A 91 1.68 -8.55 6.89
C ASN A 91 0.40 -8.61 7.71
N ILE A 92 -0.75 -8.61 7.02
CA ILE A 92 -2.02 -9.12 7.54
C ILE A 92 -2.22 -10.51 6.96
N LEU A 93 -2.54 -11.48 7.82
CA LEU A 93 -2.65 -12.87 7.42
C LEU A 93 -3.83 -13.14 6.49
N PRO A 94 -3.72 -14.15 5.61
CA PRO A 94 -4.86 -14.67 4.87
C PRO A 94 -5.98 -15.15 5.80
N ILE A 95 -7.21 -15.06 5.31
CA ILE A 95 -8.39 -15.69 5.94
C ILE A 95 -8.98 -16.64 4.90
N GLU A 96 -8.49 -17.87 4.91
CA GLU A 96 -8.79 -18.89 3.87
C GLU A 96 -10.28 -19.16 3.72
N ARG A 97 -11.01 -19.21 4.84
CA ARG A 97 -12.45 -19.49 4.88
C ARG A 97 -13.28 -18.57 3.98
N VAL A 98 -12.85 -17.32 3.81
CA VAL A 98 -13.52 -16.32 2.96
C VAL A 98 -12.71 -15.96 1.73
N GLY A 99 -11.65 -16.71 1.42
CA GLY A 99 -10.78 -16.47 0.26
C GLY A 99 -10.02 -15.15 0.31
N PHE A 100 -9.74 -14.60 1.50
CA PHE A 100 -8.96 -13.38 1.63
C PHE A 100 -7.46 -13.70 1.60
N PRO A 101 -6.69 -13.17 0.64
CA PRO A 101 -5.28 -13.53 0.46
C PRO A 101 -4.33 -12.87 1.47
N GLY A 102 -4.84 -12.02 2.37
CA GLY A 102 -4.01 -11.21 3.26
C GLY A 102 -3.61 -9.87 2.64
N LEU A 103 -2.80 -9.10 3.37
CA LEU A 103 -2.21 -7.84 2.87
C LEU A 103 -0.71 -7.85 3.14
N CYS A 104 0.06 -7.62 2.08
CA CYS A 104 1.48 -7.33 2.17
C CYS A 104 1.67 -5.81 2.19
N MET A 105 2.38 -5.31 3.22
CA MET A 105 2.78 -3.92 3.37
C MET A 105 4.31 -3.84 3.29
N GLN A 106 4.83 -3.08 2.33
CA GLN A 106 6.26 -3.03 2.06
C GLN A 106 6.74 -1.59 1.91
N ASP A 107 7.92 -1.32 2.47
CA ASP A 107 8.61 -0.06 2.24
C ASP A 107 9.04 0.07 0.77
N GLY A 108 9.30 1.27 0.26
CA GLY A 108 9.35 2.54 0.96
C GLY A 108 8.98 3.73 0.08
N PRO A 109 9.30 4.97 0.51
CA PRO A 109 8.94 6.19 -0.20
C PRO A 109 9.66 6.40 -1.55
N ASN A 110 10.71 5.61 -1.82
CA ASN A 110 11.57 5.73 -3.01
C ASN A 110 11.69 4.44 -3.85
N GLY A 111 10.72 3.53 -3.73
CA GLY A 111 10.75 2.24 -4.44
C GLY A 111 10.58 1.08 -3.47
N VAL A 112 10.56 -0.14 -3.99
CA VAL A 112 10.36 -1.36 -3.19
C VAL A 112 11.64 -1.67 -2.40
N ASN A 113 11.53 -1.77 -1.09
CA ASN A 113 12.61 -2.16 -0.21
C ASN A 113 12.76 -3.69 -0.16
N LEU A 114 13.99 -4.17 0.12
CA LEU A 114 14.32 -5.59 0.31
C LEU A 114 13.80 -6.52 -0.82
N ALA A 115 13.94 -6.08 -2.08
CA ALA A 115 13.57 -6.86 -3.26
C ALA A 115 14.66 -6.80 -4.34
N ASP A 116 14.69 -7.83 -5.19
CA ASP A 116 15.53 -7.89 -6.39
C ASP A 116 14.79 -7.33 -7.62
N LEU A 117 15.54 -6.97 -8.67
CA LEU A 117 14.98 -6.54 -9.95
C LEU A 117 13.98 -5.38 -9.83
N VAL A 118 14.28 -4.43 -8.93
CA VAL A 118 13.50 -3.20 -8.69
C VAL A 118 14.39 -1.98 -8.88
N SER A 119 13.78 -0.83 -9.13
CA SER A 119 14.50 0.44 -9.32
C SER A 119 14.65 1.20 -8.01
N ALA A 120 15.74 1.96 -7.90
CA ALA A 120 15.89 2.98 -6.86
C ALA A 120 15.51 4.36 -7.42
N PHE A 121 14.43 4.95 -6.91
CA PHE A 121 13.93 6.24 -7.40
C PHE A 121 14.59 7.42 -6.68
N PRO A 122 14.64 8.62 -7.30
CA PRO A 122 15.02 9.85 -6.61
C PRO A 122 14.20 10.06 -5.35
N SER A 123 14.75 10.75 -4.36
CA SER A 123 14.05 11.00 -3.10
C SER A 123 12.83 11.89 -3.24
N GLY A 124 11.97 11.89 -2.20
CA GLY A 124 10.91 12.88 -2.08
C GLY A 124 11.45 14.30 -2.22
N LEU A 125 12.64 14.57 -1.64
CA LEU A 125 13.26 15.88 -1.66
C LEU A 125 13.68 16.28 -3.09
N ASN A 126 14.26 15.34 -3.84
CA ASN A 126 14.57 15.57 -5.26
C ASN A 126 13.29 15.78 -6.09
N ALA A 127 12.23 15.04 -5.79
CA ALA A 127 10.94 15.20 -6.46
C ALA A 127 10.31 16.57 -6.15
N GLY A 128 10.37 17.03 -4.90
CA GLY A 128 9.94 18.36 -4.48
C GLY A 128 10.76 19.48 -5.13
N ALA A 129 12.07 19.31 -5.22
CA ALA A 129 12.99 20.25 -5.87
C ALA A 129 12.75 20.42 -7.38
N SER A 130 12.03 19.49 -8.02
CA SER A 130 11.65 19.63 -9.43
C SER A 130 10.57 20.67 -9.69
N TRP A 131 9.76 21.01 -8.67
CA TRP A 131 8.54 21.83 -8.81
C TRP A 131 7.61 21.38 -9.94
N ASN A 132 7.67 20.10 -10.33
CA ASN A 132 6.96 19.58 -11.49
C ASN A 132 5.96 18.50 -11.10
N LYS A 133 4.69 18.88 -10.98
CA LYS A 133 3.58 17.98 -10.60
C LYS A 133 3.49 16.74 -11.49
N LYS A 134 3.78 16.87 -12.80
CA LYS A 134 3.74 15.75 -13.76
C LYS A 134 4.84 14.74 -13.49
N MET A 135 6.07 15.20 -13.24
CA MET A 135 7.20 14.32 -12.89
C MET A 135 6.96 13.61 -11.55
N ILE A 136 6.43 14.32 -10.55
CA ILE A 136 6.09 13.72 -9.25
C ILE A 136 5.03 12.62 -9.41
N TYR A 137 3.98 12.88 -10.19
CA TYR A 137 2.96 11.87 -10.51
C TYR A 137 3.56 10.67 -11.24
N GLN A 138 4.39 10.90 -12.26
CA GLN A 138 5.05 9.84 -13.03
C GLN A 138 5.96 8.97 -12.15
N ARG A 139 6.72 9.59 -11.23
CA ARG A 139 7.51 8.86 -10.22
C ARG A 139 6.62 7.93 -9.39
N GLY A 140 5.50 8.44 -8.86
CA GLY A 140 4.53 7.62 -8.14
C GLY A 140 3.94 6.49 -9.00
N LEU A 141 3.63 6.77 -10.26
CA LEU A 141 3.08 5.81 -11.20
C LEU A 141 4.04 4.66 -11.49
N VAL A 142 5.33 4.94 -11.71
CA VAL A 142 6.32 3.89 -11.99
C VAL A 142 6.64 3.09 -10.73
N MET A 143 6.74 3.74 -9.56
CA MET A 143 6.86 3.00 -8.28
C MET A 143 5.68 2.03 -8.09
N GLY A 144 4.45 2.47 -8.32
CA GLY A 144 3.27 1.60 -8.22
C GLY A 144 3.31 0.41 -9.18
N LYS A 145 3.91 0.57 -10.37
CA LYS A 145 4.15 -0.53 -11.33
C LYS A 145 5.18 -1.55 -10.85
N GLU A 146 6.06 -1.19 -9.93
CA GLU A 146 7.02 -2.13 -9.32
C GLU A 146 6.45 -2.79 -8.06
N PHE A 147 5.71 -2.04 -7.24
CA PHE A 147 5.02 -2.58 -6.06
C PHE A 147 4.03 -3.70 -6.41
N ARG A 148 3.19 -3.45 -7.43
CA ARG A 148 2.09 -4.36 -7.81
C ARG A 148 2.55 -5.78 -8.16
N PRO A 149 3.48 -6.00 -9.11
CA PRO A 149 3.94 -7.34 -9.44
C PRO A 149 4.64 -7.99 -8.25
N LYS A 150 5.33 -7.26 -7.37
CA LYS A 150 5.92 -7.87 -6.15
C LYS A 150 4.86 -8.33 -5.11
N GLY A 151 3.57 -8.28 -5.44
CA GLY A 151 2.47 -8.72 -4.58
C GLY A 151 2.17 -7.77 -3.43
N ILE A 152 2.63 -6.51 -3.54
CA ILE A 152 2.49 -5.53 -2.48
C ILE A 152 1.14 -4.84 -2.59
N ALA A 153 0.33 -4.98 -1.55
CA ALA A 153 -0.99 -4.37 -1.46
C ALA A 153 -0.90 -2.91 -0.97
N VAL A 154 0.02 -2.63 -0.03
CA VAL A 154 0.22 -1.30 0.55
C VAL A 154 1.68 -0.90 0.45
N ALA A 155 1.95 0.16 -0.30
CA ALA A 155 3.24 0.84 -0.30
C ALA A 155 3.34 1.71 0.96
N LEU A 156 4.33 1.44 1.81
CA LEU A 156 4.65 2.23 2.99
C LEU A 156 5.43 3.48 2.58
N GLY A 157 4.78 4.32 1.79
CA GLY A 157 5.27 5.56 1.25
C GLY A 157 4.10 6.30 0.60
N LEU A 158 4.18 7.61 0.43
CA LEU A 158 5.26 8.59 0.63
C LEU A 158 5.47 9.08 2.09
N SER A 159 6.49 9.91 2.30
CA SER A 159 6.64 10.69 3.53
C SER A 159 6.04 12.10 3.41
N ALA A 160 5.01 12.39 4.20
CA ALA A 160 4.45 13.70 4.53
C ALA A 160 5.01 14.26 5.86
N GLY A 161 5.74 13.45 6.62
CA GLY A 161 6.32 13.77 7.93
C GLY A 161 7.60 12.97 8.16
N PRO A 162 8.76 13.59 8.37
CA PRO A 162 8.95 14.99 8.78
C PRO A 162 8.68 16.02 7.68
N LEU A 163 8.15 17.17 8.09
CA LEU A 163 8.00 18.34 7.20
C LEU A 163 9.31 19.15 7.15
N GLY A 164 10.33 18.81 7.96
CA GLY A 164 11.57 19.59 8.01
C GLY A 164 11.54 20.83 8.91
N ARG A 165 10.89 20.73 10.09
CA ARG A 165 11.04 21.76 11.16
C ARG A 165 12.51 22.00 11.51
N HIS A 166 13.29 20.92 11.59
CA HIS A 166 14.71 20.95 11.86
C HIS A 166 15.46 20.64 10.57
N ALA A 167 16.39 21.51 10.14
CA ALA A 167 17.23 21.24 8.97
C ALA A 167 18.05 19.94 9.12
N LEU A 168 18.45 19.61 10.36
CA LEU A 168 19.19 18.40 10.71
C LEU A 168 18.29 17.17 10.96
N GLY A 169 17.01 17.22 10.59
CA GLY A 169 16.10 16.08 10.71
C GLY A 169 16.54 14.92 9.79
N GLY A 170 16.85 13.76 10.39
CA GLY A 170 17.45 12.62 9.69
C GLY A 170 16.63 12.05 8.53
N CYS A 171 15.30 12.20 8.57
CA CYS A 171 14.38 11.69 7.55
C CYS A 171 13.73 12.78 6.68
N ASN A 172 14.21 14.03 6.71
CA ASN A 172 13.67 15.11 5.88
C ASN A 172 13.72 14.80 4.38
N TRP A 173 14.75 14.07 3.95
CA TRP A 173 14.98 13.69 2.57
C TRP A 173 13.91 12.75 1.99
N GLU A 174 13.20 12.01 2.85
CA GLU A 174 12.07 11.15 2.43
C GLU A 174 10.85 11.97 2.04
N GLY A 175 10.68 13.15 2.66
CA GLY A 175 9.61 14.12 2.38
C GLY A 175 9.94 15.03 1.20
N PHE A 176 9.09 16.01 0.90
CA PHE A 176 9.22 16.82 -0.34
C PHE A 176 9.80 18.21 -0.12
N SER A 177 9.28 18.95 0.86
CA SER A 177 9.66 20.33 1.15
C SER A 177 9.27 20.71 2.57
N VAL A 178 9.84 21.81 3.07
CA VAL A 178 9.39 22.47 4.31
C VAL A 178 8.10 23.27 4.12
N ASP A 179 7.75 23.59 2.87
CA ASP A 179 6.54 24.30 2.54
C ASP A 179 5.33 23.33 2.50
N PRO A 180 4.26 23.60 3.27
CA PRO A 180 3.10 22.71 3.34
C PRO A 180 2.29 22.68 2.02
N TYR A 181 2.30 23.76 1.23
CA TYR A 181 1.56 23.80 -0.03
C TYR A 181 2.22 22.91 -1.09
N LEU A 182 3.51 23.11 -1.32
CA LEU A 182 4.33 22.28 -2.22
C LEU A 182 4.30 20.82 -1.78
N SER A 183 4.47 20.55 -0.48
CA SER A 183 4.35 19.20 0.06
C SER A 183 2.96 18.62 -0.20
N GLY A 184 1.88 19.36 0.04
CA GLY A 184 0.51 18.92 -0.24
C GLY A 184 0.28 18.53 -1.70
N VAL A 185 0.74 19.36 -2.65
CA VAL A 185 0.66 19.08 -4.08
C VAL A 185 1.47 17.84 -4.46
N ALA A 186 2.67 17.70 -3.92
CA ALA A 186 3.54 16.56 -4.21
C ALA A 186 3.02 15.25 -3.61
N ILE A 187 2.44 15.34 -2.41
CA ILE A 187 1.77 14.24 -1.72
C ILE A 187 0.60 13.72 -2.57
N GLU A 188 -0.29 14.62 -3.01
CA GLU A 188 -1.43 14.28 -3.84
C GLU A 188 -0.99 13.58 -5.14
N ALA A 189 -0.02 14.17 -5.85
CA ALA A 189 0.48 13.65 -7.12
C ALA A 189 1.08 12.25 -6.95
N THR A 190 1.89 12.03 -5.92
CA THR A 190 2.52 10.73 -5.64
C THR A 190 1.47 9.67 -5.27
N ILE A 191 0.50 10.00 -4.39
CA ILE A 191 -0.59 9.09 -4.00
C ILE A 191 -1.41 8.68 -5.23
N ARG A 192 -1.79 9.63 -6.09
CA ARG A 192 -2.53 9.33 -7.31
C ARG A 192 -1.74 8.45 -8.28
N GLY A 193 -0.43 8.68 -8.39
CA GLY A 193 0.45 7.84 -9.21
C GLY A 193 0.50 6.40 -8.72
N ILE A 194 0.80 6.18 -7.44
CA ILE A 194 0.87 4.84 -6.85
C ILE A 194 -0.47 4.10 -6.99
N GLN A 195 -1.56 4.76 -6.59
CA GLN A 195 -2.90 4.15 -6.58
C GLN A 195 -3.47 3.88 -7.98
N ALA A 196 -2.97 4.52 -9.02
CA ALA A 196 -3.36 4.21 -10.40
C ALA A 196 -2.99 2.78 -10.83
N ASN A 197 -2.08 2.12 -10.10
CA ASN A 197 -1.66 0.72 -10.36
C ASN A 197 -2.31 -0.29 -9.41
N GLY A 198 -3.32 0.10 -8.64
CA GLY A 198 -4.00 -0.80 -7.70
C GLY A 198 -3.16 -1.16 -6.47
N VAL A 199 -2.21 -0.30 -6.12
CA VAL A 199 -1.42 -0.36 -4.89
C VAL A 199 -1.89 0.77 -3.98
N GLN A 200 -2.16 0.49 -2.72
CA GLN A 200 -2.51 1.52 -1.77
C GLN A 200 -1.26 2.32 -1.37
N ALA A 201 -1.35 3.65 -1.42
CA ALA A 201 -0.32 4.51 -0.83
C ALA A 201 -0.62 4.73 0.66
N CYS A 202 0.43 4.79 1.49
CA CYS A 202 0.34 5.09 2.91
C CYS A 202 1.04 6.42 3.19
N ALA A 203 0.26 7.47 3.51
CA ALA A 203 0.84 8.75 3.91
C ALA A 203 1.39 8.65 5.35
N LYS A 204 2.71 8.76 5.50
CA LYS A 204 3.44 8.65 6.79
C LYS A 204 4.37 9.84 7.00
N HIS A 205 4.91 10.15 8.17
CA HIS A 205 4.40 9.80 9.48
C HIS A 205 3.40 10.89 9.92
N ILE A 206 2.20 10.48 10.31
CA ILE A 206 1.18 11.38 10.85
C ILE A 206 1.29 11.34 12.38
N VAL A 207 1.56 12.43 13.10
CA VAL A 207 2.03 13.76 12.70
C VAL A 207 3.13 14.18 13.69
N ALA A 208 3.83 15.28 13.44
CA ALA A 208 4.80 15.86 14.36
C ALA A 208 6.04 15.00 14.70
N ASN A 209 6.27 13.88 14.01
CA ASN A 209 7.61 13.28 13.96
C ASN A 209 8.55 14.19 13.14
N LYS A 210 9.37 15.00 13.82
CA LYS A 210 10.25 16.02 13.20
C LYS A 210 11.74 15.81 13.47
N GLN A 211 12.11 14.81 14.26
CA GLN A 211 13.50 14.48 14.59
C GLN A 211 13.62 13.01 14.98
N GLU A 212 14.77 12.41 14.72
CA GLU A 212 15.04 11.02 15.10
C GLU A 212 15.54 10.88 16.54
N THR A 213 16.24 11.88 17.05
CA THR A 213 16.78 11.86 18.43
C THR A 213 15.63 11.81 19.43
N GLN A 214 15.64 10.77 20.28
CA GLN A 214 14.58 10.50 21.26
C GLN A 214 13.19 10.35 20.62
N ASN A 215 13.14 9.85 19.39
CA ASN A 215 11.88 9.44 18.78
C ASN A 215 11.40 8.15 19.46
N ALA A 216 10.43 8.28 20.36
CA ALA A 216 9.67 7.14 20.86
C ALA A 216 8.63 6.78 19.78
N ALA A 217 9.04 5.94 18.82
CA ALA A 217 8.13 5.28 17.89
C ALA A 217 7.42 4.12 18.60
#